data_AF-A0A4R3JFQ5-F1
#
_entry.id   AF-A0A4R3JFQ5-F1
#
_cell.length_a   1.000
_cell.length_b   1.000
_cell.length_c   1.000
_cell.angle_alpha   90.00
_cell.angle_beta   90.00
_cell.angle_gamma   90.00
#
_symmetry.space_group_name_H-M   'P 1'
#
loop_
_entity.id
_entity.type
_entity.pdbx_description
1 polymer ?
#
loop_
_entity_poly.entity_id
_entity_poly.type
_entity_poly.pdbx_seq_one_letter_code
_entity_poly.pdbx_strand_id
1 'polypeptide(L)'
;MDALEGPTLTLEIKNEKPVDLVVLAASLEAYANQYQDYVRSTGHDVKGENVRLYVQEMRSGSIIAELISLAEQISLVADHLDALGGFVTQIQEISEYYLGKRETKSEASDKELQRVSDFYEITAQDQGSQINTIVKDGGQVVQNFY
;
A
#
# COMPACT_ATOMS: atom_id res chain seq x y z
N MET A 1 -8.27 -17.37 -17.94
CA MET A 1 -8.41 -17.09 -16.50
C MET A 1 -8.35 -15.58 -16.43
N ASP A 2 -9.52 -14.94 -16.53
CA ASP A 2 -9.60 -13.48 -16.52
C ASP A 2 -9.06 -12.98 -15.18
N ALA A 3 -8.25 -11.92 -15.23
CA ALA A 3 -7.81 -11.22 -14.04
C ALA A 3 -9.05 -10.90 -13.20
N LEU A 4 -8.99 -11.13 -11.89
CA LEU A 4 -10.04 -10.73 -10.97
C LEU A 4 -10.32 -9.24 -11.21
N GLU A 5 -11.50 -8.91 -11.76
CA GLU A 5 -11.98 -7.54 -12.01
C GLU A 5 -12.35 -6.86 -10.67
N GLY A 6 -11.39 -6.79 -9.75
CA GLY A 6 -11.53 -6.14 -8.46
C GLY A 6 -10.53 -4.99 -8.30
N PRO A 7 -10.70 -4.15 -7.27
CA PRO A 7 -9.80 -3.05 -7.02
C PRO A 7 -8.40 -3.55 -6.64
N THR A 8 -7.38 -2.86 -7.14
CA THR A 8 -5.97 -3.20 -6.92
C THR A 8 -5.20 -2.04 -6.30
N LEU A 9 -4.19 -2.36 -5.51
CA LEU A 9 -3.17 -1.44 -5.04
C LEU A 9 -1.91 -1.66 -5.87
N THR A 10 -1.57 -0.71 -6.73
CA THR A 10 -0.32 -0.70 -7.49
C THR A 10 0.75 0.07 -6.70
N LEU A 11 1.86 -0.60 -6.40
CA LEU A 11 3.10 0.02 -5.95
C LEU A 11 4.03 0.16 -7.16
N GLU A 12 4.31 1.39 -7.59
CA GLU A 12 5.28 1.67 -8.63
C GLU A 12 6.56 2.24 -8.00
N ILE A 13 7.61 1.45 -8.00
CA ILE A 13 8.94 1.83 -7.50
C ILE A 13 9.79 2.18 -8.73
N LYS A 14 10.12 3.46 -8.90
CA LYS A 14 11.08 3.88 -9.91
C LYS A 14 12.45 4.02 -9.27
N ASN A 15 13.40 3.27 -9.80
CA ASN A 15 14.77 3.15 -9.30
C ASN A 15 15.76 3.32 -10.45
N GLU A 16 16.89 3.97 -10.19
CA GLU A 16 18.02 4.07 -11.11
C GLU A 16 19.02 2.92 -10.90
N LYS A 17 19.11 2.41 -9.67
CA LYS A 17 19.98 1.29 -9.29
C LYS A 17 19.19 0.03 -9.00
N PRO A 18 19.78 -1.17 -9.15
CA PRO A 18 19.14 -2.41 -8.71
C PRO A 18 18.73 -2.32 -7.23
N VAL A 19 17.50 -2.74 -6.94
CA VAL A 19 16.95 -2.79 -5.57
C VAL A 19 17.39 -4.09 -4.91
N ASP A 20 17.84 -4.00 -3.64
CA ASP A 20 18.13 -5.18 -2.84
C ASP A 20 16.84 -5.95 -2.54
N LEU A 21 16.86 -7.26 -2.81
CA LEU A 21 15.68 -8.12 -2.65
C LEU A 21 15.18 -8.18 -1.20
N VAL A 22 16.09 -8.15 -0.22
CA VAL A 22 15.74 -8.18 1.21
C VAL A 22 15.03 -6.89 1.59
N VAL A 23 15.52 -5.75 1.09
CA VAL A 23 14.88 -4.43 1.32
C VAL A 23 13.51 -4.37 0.66
N LEU A 24 13.39 -4.85 -0.58
CA LEU A 24 12.10 -4.93 -1.28
C LEU A 24 11.10 -5.79 -0.50
N ALA A 25 11.52 -6.98 -0.08
CA ALA A 25 10.66 -7.90 0.68
C ALA A 25 10.21 -7.29 2.00
N ALA A 26 11.11 -6.63 2.74
CA ALA A 26 10.81 -5.98 4.00
C ALA A 26 9.78 -4.84 3.83
N SER A 27 9.93 -4.01 2.79
CA SER A 27 8.94 -2.97 2.47
C SER A 27 7.59 -3.56 2.10
N LEU A 28 7.54 -4.57 1.22
CA LEU A 28 6.28 -5.24 0.84
C LEU A 28 5.60 -5.89 2.05
N GLU A 29 6.36 -6.50 2.96
CA GLU A 29 5.87 -7.03 4.22
C GLU A 29 5.31 -5.94 5.14
N ALA A 30 5.99 -4.79 5.23
CA ALA A 30 5.50 -3.65 5.98
C ALA A 30 4.14 -3.18 5.42
N TYR A 31 3.99 -3.06 4.09
CA TYR A 31 2.72 -2.71 3.44
C TYR A 31 1.61 -3.71 3.80
N ALA A 32 1.89 -5.01 3.70
CA ALA A 32 0.93 -6.07 4.04
C ALA A 32 0.49 -5.98 5.50
N ASN A 33 1.43 -5.81 6.42
CA ASN A 33 1.16 -5.76 7.85
C ASN A 33 0.42 -4.47 8.28
N GLN A 34 0.77 -3.32 7.68
CA GLN A 34 0.06 -2.06 7.95
C GLN A 34 -1.36 -2.09 7.39
N TYR A 35 -1.55 -2.62 6.18
CA TYR A 35 -2.88 -2.78 5.61
C TYR A 35 -3.77 -3.65 6.49
N GLN A 36 -3.27 -4.81 6.93
CA GLN A 36 -4.00 -5.72 7.80
C GLN A 36 -4.41 -5.05 9.13
N ASP A 37 -3.53 -4.26 9.75
CA ASP A 37 -3.85 -3.54 10.98
C ASP A 37 -4.86 -2.41 10.70
N TYR A 38 -4.74 -1.71 9.57
CA TYR A 38 -5.68 -0.68 9.14
C TYR A 38 -7.11 -1.23 8.99
N VAL A 39 -7.32 -2.30 8.20
CA VAL A 39 -8.67 -2.85 7.99
C VAL A 39 -9.32 -3.40 9.27
N ARG A 40 -8.51 -3.92 10.20
CA ARG A 40 -8.98 -4.34 11.52
C ARG A 40 -9.42 -3.16 12.39
N SER A 41 -8.64 -2.08 12.39
CA SER A 41 -8.92 -0.90 13.23
C SER A 41 -10.14 -0.09 12.77
N THR A 42 -10.41 -0.10 11.46
CA THR A 42 -11.47 0.70 10.82
C THR A 42 -12.78 -0.07 10.63
N GLY A 43 -12.80 -1.36 10.98
CA GLY A 43 -14.00 -2.20 10.84
C GLY A 43 -14.32 -2.61 9.40
N HIS A 44 -13.41 -2.35 8.45
CA HIS A 44 -13.48 -2.92 7.09
C HIS A 44 -13.28 -4.44 7.11
N ASP A 45 -12.72 -5.00 8.18
CA ASP A 45 -12.80 -6.41 8.53
C ASP A 45 -14.10 -6.69 9.33
N VAL A 46 -15.24 -6.73 8.61
CA VAL A 46 -16.58 -6.82 9.22
C VAL A 46 -16.87 -8.21 9.83
N LYS A 47 -16.05 -9.23 9.56
CA LYS A 47 -16.31 -10.64 9.93
C LYS A 47 -15.18 -11.37 10.65
N GLY A 48 -14.07 -10.69 10.96
CA GLY A 48 -12.89 -11.33 11.58
C GLY A 48 -12.10 -12.18 10.59
N GLU A 49 -12.11 -11.80 9.32
CA GLU A 49 -11.40 -12.47 8.24
C GLU A 49 -9.94 -12.01 8.19
N ASN A 50 -9.02 -12.92 7.89
CA ASN A 50 -7.62 -12.55 7.67
C ASN A 50 -7.45 -11.90 6.30
N VAL A 51 -7.85 -10.63 6.18
CA VAL A 51 -7.60 -9.81 4.99
C VAL A 51 -6.09 -9.70 4.76
N ARG A 52 -5.65 -10.01 3.53
CA ARG A 52 -4.23 -9.99 3.14
C ARG A 52 -4.05 -9.39 1.75
N LEU A 53 -2.89 -8.76 1.55
CA LEU A 53 -2.43 -8.34 0.23
C LEU A 53 -1.65 -9.46 -0.44
N TYR A 54 -1.93 -9.68 -1.73
CA TYR A 54 -1.24 -10.66 -2.56
C TYR A 54 -0.66 -10.00 -3.80
N VAL A 55 0.56 -10.36 -4.17
CA VAL A 55 1.17 -9.95 -5.44
C VAL A 55 0.45 -10.66 -6.58
N GLN A 56 -0.27 -9.89 -7.40
CA GLN A 56 -0.92 -10.34 -8.62
C GLN A 56 0.07 -10.34 -9.80
N GLU A 57 0.87 -9.29 -9.94
CA GLU A 57 1.83 -9.14 -11.04
C GLU A 57 3.04 -8.29 -10.63
N MET A 58 4.21 -8.60 -11.21
CA MET A 58 5.41 -7.77 -11.16
C MET A 58 5.96 -7.53 -12.58
N ARG A 59 6.18 -6.26 -12.97
CA ARG A 59 6.67 -5.86 -14.31
C ARG A 59 8.08 -5.24 -14.25
N SER A 60 8.83 -5.26 -15.37
CA SER A 60 10.20 -4.74 -15.49
C SER A 60 10.28 -3.33 -16.10
N GLY A 61 11.37 -2.61 -15.84
CA GLY A 61 11.61 -1.19 -16.23
C GLY A 61 11.57 -0.22 -15.04
N SER A 62 10.71 -0.55 -14.09
CA SER A 62 10.53 -0.06 -12.72
C SER A 62 9.78 -1.19 -11.99
N ILE A 63 10.00 -1.40 -10.68
CA ILE A 63 9.30 -2.49 -9.99
C ILE A 63 7.85 -2.06 -9.79
N ILE A 64 6.94 -2.59 -10.62
CA ILE A 64 5.50 -2.37 -10.51
C ILE A 64 4.89 -3.62 -9.90
N ALA A 65 4.52 -3.56 -8.63
CA ALA A 65 3.79 -4.63 -7.95
C ALA A 65 2.30 -4.27 -7.92
N GLU A 66 1.48 -5.11 -8.56
CA GLU A 66 0.03 -5.01 -8.43
C GLU A 66 -0.45 -5.94 -7.33
N LEU A 67 -1.17 -5.40 -6.36
CA LEU A 67 -1.62 -6.10 -5.16
C LEU A 67 -3.15 -6.17 -5.11
N ILE A 68 -3.68 -7.34 -4.78
CA ILE A 68 -5.11 -7.53 -4.51
C ILE A 68 -5.35 -7.79 -3.02
N SER A 69 -6.41 -7.19 -2.49
CA SER A 69 -6.94 -7.53 -1.18
C SER A 69 -7.87 -8.71 -1.32
N LEU A 70 -7.55 -9.83 -0.66
CA LEU A 70 -8.43 -10.99 -0.58
C LEU A 70 -8.84 -11.26 0.87
N ALA A 71 -10.10 -11.63 1.05
CA ALA A 71 -10.67 -12.12 2.30
C ALA A 71 -11.18 -13.56 2.08
N GLU A 72 -11.20 -14.39 3.13
CA GLU A 72 -11.46 -15.84 3.00
C GLU A 72 -12.93 -16.16 2.66
N GLN A 73 -13.87 -15.21 2.82
CA GLN A 73 -15.26 -15.37 2.36
C GLN A 73 -15.68 -14.21 1.44
N ILE A 74 -16.77 -14.40 0.70
CA ILE A 74 -17.27 -13.50 -0.34
C ILE A 74 -17.51 -12.10 0.24
N SER A 75 -16.53 -11.24 0.07
CA SER A 75 -16.56 -9.80 0.37
C SER A 75 -17.08 -9.03 -0.85
N LEU A 76 -17.81 -7.94 -0.63
CA LEU A 76 -18.30 -7.09 -1.71
C LEU A 76 -17.11 -6.29 -2.28
N VAL A 77 -17.04 -6.20 -3.61
CA VAL A 77 -15.98 -5.46 -4.33
C VAL A 77 -15.85 -4.00 -3.84
N ALA A 78 -16.97 -3.36 -3.50
CA ALA A 78 -16.99 -1.99 -2.97
C ALA A 78 -16.26 -1.86 -1.61
N ASP A 79 -16.37 -2.86 -0.73
CA ASP A 79 -15.73 -2.84 0.59
C ASP A 79 -14.19 -2.87 0.45
N HIS A 80 -13.67 -3.55 -0.59
CA HIS A 80 -12.25 -3.58 -0.88
C HIS A 80 -11.73 -2.25 -1.45
N LEU A 81 -12.52 -1.57 -2.29
CA LEU A 81 -12.11 -0.29 -2.87
C LEU A 81 -12.03 0.79 -1.79
N ASP A 82 -13.04 0.88 -0.92
CA ASP A 82 -13.05 1.82 0.20
C ASP A 82 -11.92 1.53 1.19
N ALA A 83 -11.66 0.26 1.48
CA ALA A 83 -10.55 -0.15 2.34
C ALA A 83 -9.18 0.24 1.75
N LEU A 84 -8.96 0.01 0.46
CA LEU A 84 -7.71 0.39 -0.22
C LEU A 84 -7.54 1.91 -0.30
N GLY A 85 -8.59 2.65 -0.65
CA GLY A 85 -8.56 4.11 -0.70
C GLY A 85 -8.31 4.74 0.67
N GLY A 86 -9.02 4.27 1.70
CA GLY A 86 -8.81 4.74 3.07
C GLY A 86 -7.40 4.43 3.58
N PHE A 87 -6.85 3.27 3.25
CA PHE A 87 -5.47 2.90 3.57
C PHE A 87 -4.44 3.83 2.93
N VAL A 88 -4.56 4.09 1.61
CA VAL A 88 -3.64 5.01 0.91
C VAL A 88 -3.75 6.42 1.47
N THR A 89 -4.98 6.84 1.81
CA THR A 89 -5.21 8.13 2.50
C THR A 89 -4.47 8.16 3.82
N GLN A 90 -4.62 7.15 4.69
CA GLN A 90 -3.93 7.11 5.99
C GLN A 90 -2.41 7.24 5.85
N ILE A 91 -1.79 6.51 4.90
CA ILE A 91 -0.35 6.60 4.64
C ILE A 91 0.03 8.03 4.22
N GLN A 92 -0.72 8.63 3.31
CA GLN A 92 -0.49 10.00 2.86
C GLN A 92 -0.52 10.99 4.03
N GLU A 93 -1.52 10.90 4.92
CA GLU A 93 -1.64 11.83 6.05
C GLU A 93 -0.48 11.71 7.04
N ILE A 94 -0.02 10.48 7.32
CA ILE A 94 1.16 10.23 8.15
C ILE A 94 2.38 10.88 7.49
N SER A 95 2.64 10.56 6.22
CA SER A 95 3.82 11.06 5.49
C SER A 95 3.82 12.59 5.37
N GLU A 96 2.68 13.21 5.07
CA GLU A 96 2.57 14.68 4.97
C GLU A 96 2.86 15.38 6.30
N TYR A 97 2.39 14.83 7.42
CA TYR A 97 2.66 15.39 8.74
C TYR A 97 4.16 15.39 9.05
N TYR A 98 4.86 14.26 8.88
CA TYR A 98 6.29 14.15 9.18
C TYR A 98 7.19 14.90 8.19
N LEU A 99 6.71 15.17 6.98
CA LEU A 99 7.37 16.06 6.02
C LEU A 99 7.07 17.55 6.26
N GLY A 100 6.29 17.89 7.29
CA GLY A 100 5.91 19.27 7.60
C GLY A 100 4.97 19.90 6.57
N LYS A 101 4.33 19.09 5.73
CA LYS A 101 3.34 19.51 4.72
C LYS A 101 1.93 19.63 5.30
N ARG A 102 1.72 19.16 6.53
CA ARG A 102 0.44 19.18 7.25
C ARG A 102 0.65 19.62 8.70
N GLU A 103 -0.23 20.49 9.21
CA GLU A 103 -0.15 21.02 10.58
C GLU A 103 -0.78 20.08 11.61
N THR A 104 -1.85 19.37 11.22
CA THR A 104 -2.55 18.44 12.12
C THR A 104 -1.67 17.25 12.45
N LYS A 105 -1.43 17.03 13.75
CA LYS A 105 -0.67 15.89 14.24
C LYS A 105 -1.32 14.57 13.81
N SER A 106 -0.52 13.70 13.20
CA SER A 106 -0.92 12.33 12.94
C SER A 106 -1.19 11.60 14.26
N GLU A 107 -2.32 10.89 14.35
CA GLU A 107 -2.65 10.00 15.48
C GLU A 107 -1.94 8.63 15.37
N ALA A 108 -1.01 8.48 14.41
CA ALA A 108 -0.27 7.25 14.22
C ALA A 108 0.54 6.84 15.45
N SER A 109 0.43 5.57 15.81
CA SER A 109 1.25 4.92 16.82
C SER A 109 2.69 4.74 16.34
N ASP A 110 3.64 4.58 17.28
CA ASP A 110 5.06 4.33 16.96
C ASP A 110 5.26 3.15 15.99
N LYS A 111 4.40 2.13 16.08
CA LYS A 111 4.41 0.97 15.19
C LYS A 111 4.01 1.33 13.75
N GLU A 112 3.04 2.22 13.59
CA GLU A 112 2.60 2.71 12.28
C GLU A 112 3.67 3.62 11.67
N LEU A 113 4.29 4.47 12.50
CA LEU A 113 5.41 5.33 12.07
C LEU A 113 6.59 4.51 11.57
N GLN A 114 6.98 3.47 12.31
CA GLN A 114 8.05 2.58 11.89
C GLN A 114 7.72 1.92 10.55
N ARG A 115 6.49 1.41 10.39
CA ARG A 115 6.09 0.76 9.13
C ARG A 115 6.04 1.73 7.95
N VAL A 116 5.53 2.94 8.14
CA VAL A 116 5.57 3.97 7.10
C VAL A 116 7.02 4.34 6.76
N SER A 117 7.92 4.41 7.74
CA SER A 117 9.36 4.58 7.49
C SER A 117 9.92 3.42 6.65
N ASP A 118 9.57 2.17 6.99
CA ASP A 118 10.04 0.98 6.29
C ASP A 118 9.58 0.93 4.82
N PHE A 119 8.45 1.58 4.47
CA PHE A 119 8.02 1.70 3.07
C PHE A 119 9.05 2.44 2.21
N TYR A 120 9.65 3.48 2.78
CA TYR A 120 10.56 4.38 2.05
C TYR A 120 12.03 3.95 2.13
N GLU A 121 12.36 2.87 2.83
CA GLU A 121 13.73 2.33 2.87
C GLU A 121 14.25 1.97 1.48
N ILE A 122 13.38 1.51 0.58
CA ILE A 122 13.76 1.22 -0.81
C ILE A 122 14.25 2.49 -1.52
N THR A 123 13.62 3.63 -1.28
CA THR A 123 13.97 4.88 -1.97
C THR A 123 15.09 5.66 -1.29
N ALA A 124 15.24 5.50 0.03
CA ALA A 124 16.33 6.14 0.78
C ALA A 124 17.73 5.73 0.28
N GLN A 125 17.86 4.52 -0.27
CA GLN A 125 19.13 3.98 -0.78
C GLN A 125 19.47 4.41 -2.21
N ASP A 126 18.55 5.08 -2.92
CA ASP A 126 18.71 5.49 -4.31
C ASP A 126 18.24 6.94 -4.55
N GLN A 127 19.19 7.87 -4.64
CA GLN A 127 18.90 9.29 -4.86
C GLN A 127 18.18 9.48 -6.20
N GLY A 128 16.95 9.99 -6.17
CA GLY A 128 16.10 10.17 -7.36
C GLY A 128 15.02 9.11 -7.55
N SER A 129 15.02 8.07 -6.71
CA SER A 129 13.96 7.07 -6.68
C SER A 129 12.67 7.62 -6.06
N GLN A 130 11.54 7.01 -6.44
CA GLN A 130 10.20 7.36 -5.95
C GLN A 130 9.36 6.09 -5.80
N ILE A 131 8.44 6.09 -4.83
CA ILE A 131 7.40 5.07 -4.69
C ILE A 131 6.06 5.73 -4.88
N ASN A 132 5.34 5.30 -5.90
CA ASN A 132 3.98 5.74 -6.15
C ASN A 132 3.02 4.65 -5.66
N THR A 133 2.09 5.03 -4.80
CA THR A 133 1.05 4.13 -4.29
C THR A 133 -0.27 4.52 -4.95
N ILE A 134 -0.85 3.62 -5.73
CA ILE A 134 -1.99 3.91 -6.63
C ILE A 134 -3.10 2.89 -6.40
N VAL A 135 -4.31 3.35 -6.11
CA VAL A 135 -5.51 2.49 -6.10
C VAL A 135 -6.16 2.52 -7.48
N LYS A 136 -6.49 1.35 -8.02
CA LYS A 136 -7.20 1.21 -9.29
C LYS A 136 -8.47 0.40 -9.14
N ASP A 137 -9.48 0.68 -9.95
CA ASP A 137 -10.69 -0.12 -10.11
C ASP A 137 -10.96 -0.34 -11.61
N GLY A 138 -11.05 -1.60 -12.06
CA GLY A 138 -11.19 -1.92 -13.48
C GLY A 138 -10.12 -1.29 -14.39
N GLY A 139 -8.91 -1.04 -13.88
CA GLY A 139 -7.81 -0.37 -14.58
C GLY A 139 -7.84 1.18 -14.56
N GLN A 140 -8.86 1.81 -13.97
CA GLN A 140 -8.92 3.26 -13.79
C GLN A 140 -8.28 3.66 -12.46
N VAL A 141 -7.48 4.75 -12.46
CA VAL A 141 -6.88 5.29 -11.24
C VAL A 141 -7.95 5.99 -10.40
N VAL A 142 -8.12 5.53 -9.16
CA VAL A 142 -9.08 6.09 -8.19
C VAL A 142 -8.36 7.01 -7.20
N GLN A 143 -7.14 6.66 -6.79
CA GLN A 143 -6.31 7.45 -5.89
C GLN A 143 -4.81 7.24 -6.16
N ASN A 144 -3.99 8.27 -5.93
CA ASN A 144 -2.54 8.21 -6.06
C ASN A 144 -1.83 9.05 -4.99
N PHE A 145 -0.73 8.53 -4.49
CA PHE A 145 0.21 9.21 -3.59
C PHE A 145 1.65 9.03 -4.12
N TYR A 146 2.44 10.11 -4.09
CA TYR A 146 3.80 10.22 -4.63
C TYR A 146 4.83 10.55 -3.54
#